data_AF-A0A429MLF1-F1
#
_entry.id   AF-A0A429MLF1-F1
#
_cell.length_a   1.000
_cell.length_b   1.000
_cell.length_c   1.000
_cell.angle_alpha   90.00
_cell.angle_beta   90.00
_cell.angle_gamma   90.00
#
_symmetry.space_group_name_H-M   'P 1'
#
loop_
_entity.id
_entity.type
_entity.pdbx_description
1 polymer ?
#
loop_
_entity_poly.entity_id
_entity_poly.type
_entity_poly.pdbx_seq_one_letter_code
_entity_poly.pdbx_strand_id
1 'polypeptide(L)'
;DATFFAKQAYGYDDNQKVVLSGDVVATKLAPQGTIEFQTDELTGYPKTRDIETNHQVTVQSPQGEFVSKGLKANLNNGQYEFFNIRGKYAPKS
;
A
#
# COMPACT_ATOMS: atom_id res chain seq x y z
N ASP A 1 7.98 -7.54 -7.77
CA ASP A 1 6.82 -6.85 -8.36
C ASP A 1 5.72 -6.60 -7.35
N ALA A 2 4.72 -5.79 -7.71
CA ALA A 2 3.54 -5.52 -6.91
C ALA A 2 2.25 -5.73 -7.73
N THR A 3 1.20 -6.25 -7.11
CA THR A 3 -0.14 -6.41 -7.70
C THR A 3 -1.16 -5.58 -6.93
N PHE A 4 -2.22 -5.15 -7.62
CA PHE A 4 -3.26 -4.31 -7.06
C PHE A 4 -4.62 -4.91 -7.35
N PHE A 5 -5.43 -5.03 -6.32
CA PHE A 5 -6.86 -5.33 -6.42
C PHE A 5 -7.64 -4.11 -5.93
N ALA A 6 -8.72 -3.78 -6.63
CA ALA A 6 -9.69 -2.76 -6.22
C ALA A 6 -11.04 -3.04 -6.91
N LYS A 7 -12.13 -2.60 -6.31
CA LYS A 7 -13.47 -2.67 -6.94
C LYS A 7 -13.63 -1.70 -8.09
N GLN A 8 -12.99 -0.54 -8.00
CA GLN A 8 -13.04 0.52 -9.01
C GLN A 8 -11.64 1.11 -9.25
N ALA A 9 -11.41 1.55 -10.48
CA ALA A 9 -10.20 2.23 -10.88
C ALA A 9 -10.55 3.39 -11.82
N TYR A 10 -10.09 4.59 -11.49
CA TYR A 10 -10.26 5.79 -12.30
C TYR A 10 -8.89 6.28 -12.76
N GLY A 11 -8.65 6.23 -14.07
CA GLY A 11 -7.44 6.77 -14.70
C GLY A 11 -7.63 8.23 -15.10
N TYR A 12 -6.60 9.05 -14.87
CA TYR A 12 -6.55 10.45 -15.24
C TYR A 12 -5.30 10.73 -16.07
N ASP A 13 -5.41 11.68 -17.00
CA ASP A 13 -4.31 12.20 -17.81
C ASP A 13 -3.46 11.10 -18.47
N ASP A 14 -4.13 10.19 -19.21
CA ASP A 14 -3.50 9.02 -19.83
C ASP A 14 -2.77 8.13 -18.80
N ASN A 15 -3.47 7.83 -17.71
CA ASN A 15 -2.98 7.02 -16.58
C ASN A 15 -1.70 7.55 -15.94
N GLN A 16 -1.45 8.87 -15.99
CA GLN A 16 -0.43 9.49 -15.15
C GLN A 16 -0.77 9.35 -13.66
N LYS A 17 -2.06 9.42 -13.35
CA LYS A 17 -2.62 9.17 -12.03
C LYS A 17 -3.73 8.14 -12.16
N VAL A 18 -3.74 7.15 -11.28
CA VAL A 18 -4.81 6.15 -11.17
C VAL A 18 -5.30 6.14 -9.73
N VAL A 19 -6.60 6.35 -9.53
CA VAL A 19 -7.24 6.25 -8.21
C VAL A 19 -7.96 4.92 -8.13
N LEU A 20 -7.51 4.07 -7.21
CA LEU A 20 -8.11 2.78 -6.89
C LEU A 20 -9.01 2.96 -5.68
N SER A 21 -10.23 2.42 -5.73
CA SER A 21 -11.17 2.52 -4.62
C SER A 21 -12.02 1.26 -4.41
N GLY A 22 -12.45 1.09 -3.17
CA GLY A 22 -13.28 -0.02 -2.72
C GLY A 22 -12.46 -1.29 -2.47
N ASP A 23 -12.22 -1.57 -1.19
CA ASP A 23 -11.45 -2.73 -0.68
C ASP A 23 -10.14 -2.92 -1.43
N VAL A 24 -9.33 -1.87 -1.47
CA VAL A 24 -8.06 -1.87 -2.19
C VAL A 24 -7.04 -2.73 -1.44
N VAL A 25 -6.44 -3.67 -2.15
CA VAL A 25 -5.35 -4.52 -1.65
C VAL A 25 -4.16 -4.38 -2.59
N ALA A 26 -3.08 -3.78 -2.10
CA ALA A 26 -1.79 -3.76 -2.79
C ALA A 26 -0.90 -4.84 -2.17
N THR A 27 -0.36 -5.73 -3.00
CA THR A 27 0.47 -6.85 -2.58
C THR A 27 1.88 -6.68 -3.15
N LYS A 28 2.89 -6.64 -2.29
CA LYS A 28 4.30 -6.60 -2.68
C LYS A 28 4.98 -7.92 -2.32
N LEU A 29 5.64 -8.54 -3.31
CA LEU A 29 6.54 -9.66 -3.06
C LEU A 29 7.89 -9.12 -2.59
N ALA A 30 8.29 -9.46 -1.36
CA ALA A 30 9.60 -9.18 -0.81
C ALA A 30 10.36 -10.51 -0.51
N PRO A 31 11.70 -10.49 -0.39
CA PRO A 31 12.48 -11.71 -0.13
C PRO A 31 12.06 -12.45 1.15
N GLN A 32 11.57 -11.70 2.14
CA GLN A 32 11.16 -12.21 3.46
C GLN A 32 9.71 -12.71 3.49
N GLY A 33 8.99 -12.64 2.36
CA GLY A 33 7.58 -12.96 2.21
C GLY A 33 6.75 -11.79 1.71
N THR A 34 5.43 -12.00 1.63
CA THR A 34 4.48 -11.06 1.04
C THR A 34 4.10 -9.95 2.02
N ILE A 35 4.09 -8.71 1.57
CA ILE A 35 3.55 -7.56 2.31
C ILE A 35 2.25 -7.12 1.64
N GLU A 36 1.19 -6.96 2.42
CA GLU A 36 -0.10 -6.44 1.97
C GLU A 36 -0.41 -5.08 2.60
N PHE A 37 -0.93 -4.19 1.76
CA PHE A 37 -1.44 -2.88 2.15
C PHE A 37 -2.93 -2.85 1.83
N GLN A 38 -3.76 -2.76 2.86
CA GLN A 38 -5.22 -2.77 2.74
C GLN A 38 -5.77 -1.38 3.10
N THR A 39 -6.55 -0.78 2.21
CA THR A 39 -7.12 0.57 2.35
C THR A 39 -8.43 0.65 1.58
N ASP A 40 -9.22 1.69 1.81
CA ASP A 40 -10.44 1.98 1.03
C ASP A 40 -10.14 2.75 -0.27
N GLU A 41 -9.07 3.55 -0.29
CA GLU A 41 -8.57 4.30 -1.44
C GLU A 41 -7.05 4.32 -1.51
N LEU A 42 -6.51 4.18 -2.72
CA LEU A 42 -5.09 4.30 -3.03
C LEU A 42 -4.89 5.04 -4.36
N THR A 43 -4.05 6.07 -4.35
CA THR A 43 -3.57 6.71 -5.59
C THR A 43 -2.26 6.07 -6.02
N GLY A 44 -2.17 5.70 -7.29
CA GLY A 44 -0.94 5.24 -7.93
C GLY A 44 -0.51 6.16 -9.07
N TYR A 45 0.80 6.29 -9.25
CA TYR A 45 1.43 7.01 -10.35
C TYR A 45 2.29 6.02 -11.15
N PRO A 46 1.73 5.35 -12.17
CA PRO A 46 2.39 4.23 -12.87
C PRO A 46 3.76 4.57 -13.47
N LYS A 47 3.95 5.81 -13.92
CA LYS A 47 5.20 6.27 -14.55
C LYS A 47 6.36 6.35 -13.56
N THR A 48 6.13 6.85 -12.36
CA THR A 48 7.15 6.95 -11.30
C THR A 48 7.16 5.74 -10.36
N ARG A 49 6.09 4.94 -10.43
CA ARG A 49 5.79 3.81 -9.54
C ARG A 49 5.65 4.23 -8.08
N ASP A 50 5.10 5.42 -7.88
CA ASP A 50 4.70 5.89 -6.56
C ASP A 50 3.27 5.45 -6.24
N ILE A 51 3.03 5.16 -4.96
CA ILE A 51 1.69 5.00 -4.42
C ILE A 51 1.55 5.89 -3.18
N GLU A 52 0.36 6.45 -3.00
CA GLU A 52 0.05 7.25 -1.82
C GLU A 52 -1.42 7.15 -1.43
N THR A 53 -1.67 7.35 -0.15
CA THR A 53 -3.01 7.58 0.39
C THR A 53 -2.92 8.35 1.70
N ASN A 54 -3.92 9.16 1.98
CA ASN A 54 -4.11 9.77 3.30
C ASN A 54 -5.12 8.99 4.16
N HIS A 55 -5.62 7.88 3.64
CA HIS A 55 -6.60 7.03 4.29
C HIS A 55 -5.91 6.06 5.25
N GLN A 56 -6.72 5.38 6.07
CA GLN A 56 -6.19 4.37 6.96
C GLN A 56 -5.70 3.17 6.14
N VAL A 57 -4.45 2.76 6.38
CA VAL A 57 -3.84 1.59 5.77
C VAL A 57 -3.53 0.56 6.84
N THR A 58 -4.07 -0.64 6.69
CA THR A 58 -3.62 -1.81 7.45
C THR A 58 -2.47 -2.46 6.68
N VAL A 59 -1.34 -2.65 7.34
CA VAL A 59 -0.14 -3.24 6.76
C VAL A 59 0.09 -4.59 7.41
N GLN A 60 0.10 -5.64 6.60
CA GLN A 60 0.32 -7.01 7.02
C GLN A 60 1.60 -7.55 6.40
N SER A 61 2.50 -8.07 7.23
CA SER A 61 3.74 -8.70 6.80
C SER A 61 4.02 -9.96 7.64
N PRO A 62 4.97 -10.81 7.23
CA PRO A 62 5.36 -11.98 8.02
C PRO A 62 5.96 -11.64 9.40
N GLN A 63 6.35 -10.38 9.60
CA GLN A 63 6.93 -9.85 10.82
C GLN A 63 5.89 -9.22 11.77
N GLY A 64 4.68 -8.94 11.28
CA GLY A 64 3.59 -8.42 12.11
C GLY A 64 2.56 -7.60 11.34
N GLU A 65 1.68 -6.96 12.10
CA GLU A 65 0.60 -6.13 11.58
C GLU A 65 0.58 -4.77 12.29
N PHE A 66 0.39 -3.71 11.52
CA PHE A 66 0.16 -2.38 12.05
C PHE A 66 -0.83 -1.58 11.20
N VAL A 67 -1.39 -0.54 11.81
CA VAL A 67 -2.29 0.40 11.15
C VAL A 67 -1.60 1.76 11.04
N SER A 68 -1.73 2.40 9.89
CA SER A 68 -1.22 3.74 9.62
C SER A 68 -2.34 4.65 9.10
N LYS A 69 -2.27 5.96 9.34
CA LYS A 69 -3.18 6.97 8.79
C LYS A 69 -2.56 7.68 7.58
N GLY A 70 -2.13 6.88 6.63
CA GLY A 70 -1.55 7.34 5.38
C GLY A 70 -0.31 6.54 4.99
N LEU A 71 -0.02 6.54 3.70
CA LEU A 71 1.11 5.84 3.10
C LEU A 71 1.66 6.70 1.98
N LYS A 72 2.99 6.77 1.88
CA LYS A 72 3.71 7.14 0.66
C LYS A 72 4.77 6.10 0.39
N ALA A 73 4.86 5.61 -0.82
CA ALA A 73 5.88 4.63 -1.16
C ALA A 73 6.30 4.71 -2.61
N ASN A 74 7.59 4.46 -2.85
CA ASN A 74 8.12 4.23 -4.19
C ASN A 74 8.44 2.74 -4.36
N LEU A 75 7.78 2.10 -5.34
CA LEU A 75 7.86 0.65 -5.51
C LEU A 75 9.18 0.18 -6.15
N ASN A 76 9.99 1.08 -6.69
CA ASN A 76 11.30 0.76 -7.29
C ASN A 76 12.38 0.58 -6.22
N ASN A 77 12.44 1.48 -5.24
CA ASN A 77 13.50 1.48 -4.23
C ASN A 77 13.05 0.83 -2.90
N GLY A 78 11.76 0.52 -2.73
CA GLY A 78 11.24 -0.11 -1.53
C GLY A 78 11.24 0.82 -0.31
N GLN A 79 11.24 2.14 -0.52
CA GLN A 79 11.04 3.12 0.54
C GLN A 79 9.55 3.29 0.81
N TYR A 80 9.16 3.14 2.08
CA TYR A 80 7.80 3.29 2.56
C TYR A 80 7.80 4.28 3.72
N GLU A 81 6.94 5.29 3.62
CA GLU A 81 6.65 6.27 4.66
C GLU A 81 5.23 6.04 5.17
N PHE A 82 5.11 5.82 6.47
CA PHE A 82 3.84 5.58 7.16
C PHE A 82 3.59 6.71 8.15
N PHE A 83 2.35 7.16 8.24
CA PHE A 83 1.97 8.29 9.08
C PHE A 83 1.12 7.82 10.28
N ASN A 84 1.34 8.40 11.46
CA ASN A 84 0.55 8.14 12.68
C ASN A 84 0.31 6.64 12.95
N ILE A 85 1.39 5.88 13.09
CA ILE A 85 1.39 4.42 13.18
C ILE A 85 0.86 3.95 14.55
N ARG A 86 0.02 2.92 14.55
CA ARG A 86 -0.36 2.13 15.72
C ARG A 86 -0.17 0.65 15.40
N GLY A 87 0.79 0.00 16.06
CA GLY A 87 1.11 -1.42 15.84
C GLY A 87 0.74 -2.30 17.02
N LYS A 88 0.47 -3.58 16.75
CA LYS A 88 0.42 -4.63 17.78
C LYS A 88 1.69 -5.48 17.63
N TYR A 89 2.45 -5.60 18.70
CA TYR A 89 3.62 -6.48 18.73
C TYR A 89 3.18 -7.89 19.13
N ALA A 90 3.47 -8.89 18.28
CA ALA A 90 3.25 -10.31 18.58
C ALA A 90 4.60 -11.02 18.58
N PRO A 91 5.24 -11.26 19.74
CA PRO A 91 6.47 -12.05 19.78
C PRO A 91 6.16 -13.48 19.34
N LYS A 92 6.95 -14.02 18.40
CA LYS A 92 6.91 -15.46 18.09
C LYS A 92 7.55 -16.19 19.28
N SER A 93 6.77 -17.08 19.90
CA SER A 93 7.25 -18.03 20.93
C SER A 93 8.20 -19.05 20.35
#